data_AF-A0A4U9HLS5-F1
#
_entry.id   AF-A0A4U9HLS5-F1
#
_cell.length_a   1.000
_cell.length_b   1.000
_cell.length_c   1.000
_cell.angle_alpha   90.00
_cell.angle_beta   90.00
_cell.angle_gamma   90.00
#
_symmetry.space_group_name_H-M   'P 1'
#
loop_
_entity.id
_entity.type
_entity.pdbx_description
1 polymer ?
#
loop_
_entity_poly.entity_id
_entity_poly.type
_entity_poly.pdbx_seq_one_letter_code
_entity_poly.pdbx_strand_id
1 'polypeptide(L)'
;MRHFLTTYRDSILASAGIIIAIISLAFAIWQGREEIRHNHISVEPRINAYFSNDGRKNQWEFNVINNGMGTAFVNEFTVTVNGKPVNAID
;
A
#
# COMPACT_ATOMS: atom_id res chain seq x y z
N MET A 1 21.99 43.77 26.88
CA MET A 1 21.30 42.77 26.03
C MET A 1 21.32 43.09 24.55
N ARG A 2 20.87 44.28 24.10
CA ARG A 2 20.86 44.64 22.66
C ARG A 2 22.21 44.50 21.95
N HIS A 3 23.29 44.97 22.57
CA HIS A 3 24.64 44.91 21.99
C HIS A 3 25.16 43.47 21.80
N PHE A 4 24.80 42.54 22.70
CA PHE A 4 25.19 41.13 22.60
C PHE A 4 24.47 40.45 21.44
N LEU A 5 23.16 40.69 21.32
CA LEU A 5 22.32 40.13 20.25
C LEU A 5 22.75 40.58 18.85
N THR A 6 23.24 41.82 18.70
CA THR A 6 23.71 42.34 17.41
C THR A 6 25.08 41.80 17.01
N THR A 7 25.98 41.57 17.98
CA THR A 7 27.34 41.06 17.71
C THR A 7 27.34 39.58 17.35
N TYR A 8 26.46 38.76 17.96
CA TYR A 8 26.37 37.32 17.71
C TYR A 8 25.20 36.91 16.81
N ARG A 9 24.51 37.89 16.20
CA ARG A 9 23.31 37.67 15.39
C ARG A 9 23.49 36.56 14.36
N ASP A 10 24.57 36.62 13.61
CA ASP A 10 24.79 35.71 12.47
C ASP A 10 25.09 34.28 12.95
N SER A 11 25.80 34.12 14.07
CA SER A 11 26.02 32.81 14.70
C SER A 11 24.73 32.21 15.25
N ILE A 12 23.85 33.03 15.84
CA ILE A 12 22.53 32.58 16.32
C ILE A 12 21.66 32.12 15.15
N LEU A 13 21.61 32.89 14.07
CA LEU A 13 20.86 32.54 12.85
C LEU A 13 21.38 31.26 12.20
N ALA A 14 22.71 31.09 12.10
CA ALA A 14 23.32 29.88 11.58
C ALA A 14 22.95 28.66 12.43
N SER A 15 23.02 28.79 13.75
CA SER A 15 22.68 27.72 14.69
C SER A 15 21.20 27.33 14.59
N ALA A 16 20.31 28.33 14.51
CA ALA A 16 18.89 28.10 14.29
C ALA A 16 18.61 27.39 12.96
N GLY A 17 19.29 27.81 11.88
CA GLY A 17 19.20 27.18 10.57
C GLY A 17 19.62 25.71 10.59
N ILE A 18 20.70 25.37 11.28
CA ILE A 18 21.16 23.98 11.45
C ILE A 18 20.13 23.15 12.19
N ILE A 19 19.56 23.68 13.28
CA ILE A 19 18.51 22.98 14.05
C ILE A 19 17.29 22.71 13.17
N ILE A 20 16.83 23.72 12.42
CA ILE A 20 15.70 23.58 11.50
C ILE A 20 16.03 22.52 10.43
N ALA A 21 17.22 22.57 9.84
CA ALA A 21 17.63 21.60 8.80
C ALA A 21 17.64 20.16 9.32
N ILE A 22 18.12 19.91 10.54
CA ILE A 22 18.11 18.58 11.16
C ILE A 22 16.67 18.08 11.35
N ILE A 23 15.79 18.94 11.87
CA ILE A 23 14.38 18.59 12.07
C ILE A 23 13.70 18.30 10.73
N SER A 24 13.91 19.16 9.72
CA SER A 24 13.38 18.96 8.38
C SER A 24 13.86 17.65 7.76
N LEU A 25 15.15 17.31 7.92
CA LEU A 25 15.70 16.04 7.43
C LEU A 25 15.04 14.83 8.11
N ALA A 26 14.84 14.88 9.42
CA ALA A 26 14.16 13.81 10.15
C ALA A 26 12.72 13.59 9.64
N PHE A 27 11.97 14.67 9.40
CA PHE A 27 10.64 14.58 8.82
C PHE A 27 10.65 14.04 7.39
N ALA A 28 11.59 14.48 6.55
CA ALA A 28 11.70 13.99 5.17
C ALA A 28 11.99 12.47 5.13
N ILE A 29 12.89 11.98 5.99
CA ILE A 29 13.17 10.54 6.10
C ILE A 29 11.93 9.77 6.55
N TRP A 30 11.20 10.29 7.54
CA TRP A 30 9.98 9.64 8.00
C TRP A 30 8.91 9.61 6.92
N GLN A 31 8.64 10.74 6.26
CA GLN A 31 7.68 10.84 5.18
C GLN A 31 8.00 9.84 4.05
N GLY A 32 9.27 9.76 3.62
CA GLY A 32 9.68 8.81 2.58
C GLY A 32 9.42 7.35 2.97
N ARG A 33 9.62 6.99 4.25
CA ARG A 33 9.30 5.64 4.76
C ARG A 33 7.80 5.35 4.74
N GLU A 34 6.98 6.31 5.16
CA GLU A 34 5.53 6.16 5.13
C GLU A 34 5.01 6.07 3.69
N GLU A 35 5.52 6.87 2.76
CA GLU A 35 5.16 6.80 1.33
C GLU A 35 5.47 5.43 0.73
N ILE A 36 6.64 4.85 1.01
CA ILE A 36 6.99 3.49 0.58
C ILE A 36 5.99 2.47 1.16
N ARG A 37 5.65 2.58 2.45
CA ARG A 37 4.70 1.68 3.11
C ARG A 37 3.30 1.80 2.49
N HIS A 38 2.83 3.03 2.28
CA HIS A 38 1.54 3.30 1.67
C HIS A 38 1.48 2.80 0.24
N ASN A 39 2.53 3.03 -0.55
CA ASN A 39 2.61 2.52 -1.92
C ASN A 39 2.50 1.00 -1.96
N HIS A 40 3.21 0.28 -1.09
CA HIS A 40 3.12 -1.18 -1.00
C HIS A 40 1.70 -1.67 -0.70
N ILE A 41 1.00 -1.04 0.26
CA ILE A 41 -0.37 -1.39 0.63
C ILE A 41 -1.37 -1.04 -0.49
N SER A 42 -1.15 0.10 -1.18
CA SER A 42 -2.00 0.54 -2.28
C SER A 42 -1.93 -0.40 -3.49
N VAL A 43 -0.75 -0.96 -3.76
CA VAL A 43 -0.53 -1.92 -4.87
C VAL A 43 -0.66 -3.37 -4.41
N GLU A 44 -1.16 -3.64 -3.22
CA GLU A 44 -1.39 -5.01 -2.76
C GLU A 44 -2.58 -5.63 -3.55
N PRO A 45 -2.42 -6.82 -4.15
CA PRO A 45 -3.55 -7.52 -4.77
C PRO A 45 -4.57 -7.93 -3.69
N ARG A 46 -5.86 -7.72 -3.95
CA ARG A 46 -6.95 -8.04 -3.01
C ARG A 46 -7.95 -8.97 -3.68
N ILE A 47 -7.85 -10.26 -3.37
CA ILE A 47 -8.72 -11.28 -3.98
C ILE A 47 -10.02 -11.41 -3.20
N ASN A 48 -11.13 -11.22 -3.90
CA ASN A 48 -12.46 -11.56 -3.41
C ASN A 48 -13.04 -12.67 -4.30
N ALA A 49 -13.71 -13.63 -3.66
CA ALA A 49 -14.37 -14.71 -4.35
C ALA A 49 -15.85 -14.78 -3.93
N TYR A 50 -16.75 -14.95 -4.89
CA TYR A 50 -18.17 -15.08 -4.62
C TYR A 50 -18.85 -16.03 -5.60
N PHE A 51 -19.89 -16.69 -5.10
CA PHE A 51 -20.80 -17.47 -5.92
C PHE A 51 -21.89 -16.55 -6.47
N SER A 52 -22.16 -16.66 -7.76
CA SER A 52 -23.28 -16.00 -8.42
C SER A 52 -24.05 -16.99 -9.28
N ASN A 53 -25.29 -16.64 -9.58
CA ASN A 53 -26.10 -17.36 -10.55
C ASN A 53 -26.31 -16.43 -11.75
N ASP A 54 -25.84 -16.84 -12.93
CA ASP A 54 -26.16 -16.14 -14.18
C ASP A 54 -27.52 -16.64 -14.65
N GLY A 55 -28.58 -15.91 -14.26
CA GLY A 55 -29.96 -16.24 -14.61
C GLY A 55 -30.25 -16.22 -16.12
N ARG A 56 -29.38 -15.62 -16.95
CA ARG A 56 -29.52 -15.67 -18.42
C ARG A 56 -29.01 -16.98 -18.99
N LYS A 57 -28.00 -17.58 -18.35
CA LYS A 57 -27.42 -18.87 -18.75
C LYS A 57 -27.97 -20.05 -17.93
N ASN A 58 -28.73 -19.75 -16.86
CA ASN A 58 -29.19 -20.74 -15.88
C ASN A 58 -28.01 -21.57 -15.32
N GLN A 59 -26.87 -20.91 -15.10
CA GLN A 59 -25.62 -21.52 -14.67
C GLN A 59 -25.13 -20.87 -13.36
N TRP A 60 -24.51 -21.68 -12.51
CA TRP A 60 -23.79 -21.21 -11.34
C TRP A 60 -22.38 -20.82 -11.74
N GLU A 61 -21.92 -19.67 -11.28
CA GLU A 61 -20.61 -19.13 -11.55
C GLU A 61 -19.86 -18.89 -10.24
N PHE A 62 -18.56 -19.14 -10.28
CA PHE A 62 -17.64 -18.78 -9.21
C PHE A 62 -16.72 -17.68 -9.73
N ASN A 63 -16.92 -16.47 -9.22
CA ASN A 63 -16.18 -15.29 -9.63
C ASN A 63 -15.03 -15.04 -8.67
N VAL A 64 -13.80 -14.96 -9.21
CA VAL A 64 -12.60 -14.57 -8.47
C VAL A 64 -12.08 -13.27 -9.05
N ILE A 65 -12.10 -12.21 -8.25
CA ILE A 65 -11.78 -10.86 -8.72
C ILE A 65 -10.67 -10.26 -7.86
N ASN A 66 -9.66 -9.72 -8.53
CA ASN A 66 -8.67 -8.87 -7.89
C ASN A 66 -9.18 -7.42 -7.86
N ASN A 67 -9.49 -6.95 -6.65
CA ASN A 67 -9.92 -5.58 -6.38
C ASN A 67 -8.76 -4.68 -5.94
N GLY A 68 -7.54 -5.21 -5.88
CA GLY A 68 -6.32 -4.45 -5.61
C GLY A 68 -5.77 -3.81 -6.90
N MET A 69 -4.99 -2.74 -6.76
CA MET A 69 -4.29 -2.15 -7.91
C MET A 69 -3.09 -2.99 -8.38
N GLY A 70 -2.55 -3.84 -7.51
CA GLY A 70 -1.47 -4.77 -7.85
C GLY A 70 -1.93 -5.88 -8.77
N THR A 71 -1.02 -6.46 -9.53
CA THR A 71 -1.30 -7.66 -10.33
C THR A 71 -1.41 -8.89 -9.42
N ALA A 72 -2.46 -9.68 -9.59
CA ALA A 72 -2.60 -10.98 -8.94
C ALA A 72 -2.46 -12.11 -9.96
N PHE A 73 -1.93 -13.24 -9.54
CA PHE A 73 -1.75 -14.44 -10.36
C PHE A 73 -2.53 -15.61 -9.75
N VAL A 74 -3.28 -16.32 -10.59
CA VAL A 74 -3.95 -17.57 -10.21
C VAL A 74 -3.08 -18.73 -10.71
N ASN A 75 -2.47 -19.47 -9.79
CA ASN A 75 -1.58 -20.59 -10.13
C ASN A 75 -2.33 -21.92 -10.26
N GLU A 76 -3.38 -22.12 -9.46
CA GLU A 76 -4.15 -23.36 -9.42
C GLU A 76 -5.61 -23.05 -9.08
N PHE A 77 -6.53 -23.78 -9.70
CA PHE A 77 -7.96 -23.76 -9.38
C PHE A 77 -8.46 -25.20 -9.30
N THR A 78 -8.94 -25.60 -8.12
CA THR A 78 -9.35 -26.99 -7.84
C THR A 78 -10.78 -27.00 -7.32
N VAL A 79 -11.65 -27.78 -7.98
CA VAL A 79 -13.04 -27.99 -7.57
C VAL A 79 -13.15 -29.34 -6.88
N THR A 80 -13.77 -29.37 -5.71
CA THR A 80 -13.96 -30.62 -4.94
C THR A 80 -15.42 -30.87 -4.62
N VAL A 81 -15.87 -32.11 -4.77
CA VAL A 81 -17.20 -32.58 -4.37
C VAL A 81 -17.02 -33.67 -3.32
N ASN A 82 -17.62 -33.51 -2.13
CA ASN A 82 -17.46 -34.42 -0.99
C ASN A 82 -15.99 -34.73 -0.66
N GLY A 83 -15.13 -33.71 -0.71
CA GLY A 83 -13.70 -33.83 -0.42
C GLY A 83 -12.87 -34.52 -1.52
N LYS A 84 -13.46 -34.85 -2.67
CA LYS A 84 -12.74 -35.43 -3.82
C LYS A 84 -12.64 -34.41 -4.96
N PRO A 85 -11.45 -34.20 -5.54
CA PRO A 85 -11.31 -33.32 -6.70
C PRO A 85 -12.12 -33.87 -7.88
N VAL A 86 -12.76 -32.97 -8.62
CA VAL A 86 -13.50 -33.28 -9.84
C VAL A 86 -12.87 -32.57 -11.02
N ASN A 87 -12.82 -33.25 -12.17
CA ASN A 87 -12.33 -32.65 -13.41
C ASN A 87 -13.46 -31.88 -14.09
N ALA A 88 -13.09 -30.79 -14.77
CA ALA A 88 -13.99 -30.14 -15.70
C ALA A 88 -14.38 -31.14 -16.79
N ILE A 89 -15.66 -31.14 -17.14
CA ILE A 89 -16.20 -31.92 -18.25
C ILE A 89 -16.39 -30.89 -19.37
N ASP A 90 -15.74 -31.11 -20.52
CA ASP A 90 -15.92 -30.29 -21.73
C ASP A 90 -17.35 -30.36 -22.28
#